data_AF-G3PT90-F1
#
_entry.id   AF-G3PT90-F1
#
_cell.length_a   1.000
_cell.length_b   1.000
_cell.length_c   1.000
_cell.angle_alpha   90.00
_cell.angle_beta   90.00
_cell.angle_gamma   90.00
#
_symmetry.space_group_name_H-M   'P 1'
#
loop_
_entity.id
_entity.type
_entity.pdbx_description
1 polymer ?
#
loop_
_entity_poly.entity_id
_entity_poly.type
_entity_poly.pdbx_seq_one_letter_code
_entity_poly.pdbx_strand_id
1 'polypeptide(L)'
;YPEMAPTKRHAYNAEFKLKAISHAQEHGNRAAAREFNINESMVRKWRKYEDELRQVKKTTQSFRGNKARWPQLEDKVEQWVAEQRAASRSVSTVTIRMKAIALAREHNISEFRGGPSWCFRFMKRRHLSIRTRTTVSQQLPADYQEKLATFRTYCRNKITEKKIQPEHIINMDEVPLTFDIPVNRTVDKTGARTVNIRTTGNEKTSFTVVLACQANGHKLPPMVIFKRKTLPKENFPAGIVIKANSKGWMDEEKMSEWLREIYTAPSLLIYDSMRAHITEHVKKQVKHTNSVLAVIPGGLTKELQPLDVGVNRAFKARLRTAWEQWMTEGEHTFTKTGRQRRTTYANICKWIVNAWAGISVTTVVRAFR
;
A
#
# COMPACT_ATOMS: atom_id res chain seq x y z
N TYR A 1 28.58 52.38 26.01
CA TYR A 1 28.79 50.92 26.08
C TYR A 1 28.53 50.34 24.70
N PRO A 2 29.51 49.70 24.02
CA PRO A 2 29.26 49.13 22.72
C PRO A 2 28.34 47.91 22.86
N GLU A 3 27.30 47.88 22.03
CA GLU A 3 26.27 46.86 21.97
C GLU A 3 26.87 45.55 21.43
N MET A 4 27.01 44.53 22.28
CA MET A 4 27.51 43.22 21.85
C MET A 4 26.45 42.52 20.98
N ALA A 5 26.77 42.28 19.71
CA ALA A 5 25.93 41.51 18.79
C ALA A 5 25.58 40.12 19.38
N PRO A 6 24.34 39.64 19.22
CA PRO A 6 23.90 38.38 19.81
C PRO A 6 24.70 37.20 19.26
N THR A 7 25.38 36.47 20.14
CA THR A 7 26.19 35.31 19.80
C THR A 7 25.29 34.22 19.20
N LYS A 8 25.51 33.86 17.92
CA LYS A 8 24.77 32.76 17.27
C LYS A 8 25.00 31.46 18.04
N ARG A 9 23.92 30.83 18.50
CA ARG A 9 23.98 29.51 19.16
C ARG A 9 24.46 28.45 18.17
N HIS A 10 25.68 27.93 18.35
CA HIS A 10 26.23 26.84 17.54
C HIS A 10 25.83 25.46 18.07
N ALA A 11 25.46 24.55 17.17
CA ALA A 11 25.15 23.15 17.47
C ALA A 11 26.34 22.25 17.12
N TYR A 12 26.96 21.65 18.14
CA TYR A 12 28.13 20.75 17.99
C TYR A 12 27.68 19.30 17.84
N ASN A 13 28.30 18.57 16.91
CA ASN A 13 28.07 17.14 16.70
C ASN A 13 28.80 16.28 17.75
N ALA A 14 28.47 14.99 17.86
CA ALA A 14 29.04 14.10 18.87
C ALA A 14 30.56 13.91 18.70
N GLU A 15 31.05 13.89 17.46
CA GLU A 15 32.49 13.80 17.17
C GLU A 15 33.28 14.99 17.71
N PHE A 16 32.81 16.21 17.47
CA PHE A 16 33.43 17.41 18.02
C PHE A 16 33.43 17.40 19.55
N LYS A 17 32.31 16.99 20.15
CA LYS A 17 32.18 16.91 21.62
C LYS A 17 33.16 15.90 22.21
N LEU A 18 33.31 14.73 21.59
CA LEU A 18 34.27 13.70 22.02
C LEU A 18 35.72 14.16 21.85
N LYS A 19 36.04 14.88 20.76
CA LYS A 19 37.37 15.48 20.57
C LYS A 19 37.70 16.50 21.66
N ALA A 20 36.75 17.38 22.00
CA ALA A 20 36.91 18.34 23.08
C ALA A 20 37.03 17.66 24.46
N ILE A 21 36.32 16.55 24.70
CA ILE A 21 36.45 15.75 25.93
C ILE A 21 37.83 15.11 26.02
N SER A 22 38.35 14.51 24.95
CA SER A 22 39.68 13.89 24.92
C SER A 22 40.77 14.89 25.33
N HIS A 23 40.76 16.07 24.71
CA HIS A 23 41.69 17.14 25.05
C HIS A 23 41.49 17.67 26.49
N ALA A 24 40.25 17.67 26.99
CA ALA A 24 39.95 18.06 28.37
C ALA A 24 40.41 17.01 29.41
N GLN A 25 40.51 15.73 29.02
CA GLN A 25 41.06 14.66 29.87
C GLN A 25 42.58 14.80 30.00
N GLU A 26 43.26 15.22 28.93
CA GLU A 26 44.72 15.39 28.89
C GLU A 26 45.19 16.73 29.48
N HIS A 27 44.44 17.82 29.26
CA HIS A 27 44.91 19.19 29.57
C HIS A 27 43.95 20.00 30.46
N GLY A 28 42.82 19.41 30.86
CA GLY A 28 41.82 20.05 31.71
C GLY A 28 40.77 20.88 30.95
N ASN A 29 39.61 21.09 31.58
CA ASN A 29 38.45 21.70 30.90
C ASN A 29 38.70 23.12 30.39
N ARG A 30 39.48 23.93 31.12
CA ARG A 30 39.81 25.31 30.73
C ARG A 30 40.80 25.38 29.57
N ALA A 31 41.62 24.35 29.37
CA ALA A 31 42.51 24.26 28.20
C ALA A 31 41.70 23.89 26.96
N ALA A 32 40.84 22.86 27.07
CA ALA A 32 39.92 22.49 25.98
C ALA A 32 38.96 23.63 25.59
N ALA A 33 38.47 24.40 26.57
CA ALA A 33 37.64 25.56 26.28
C ALA A 33 38.35 26.61 25.40
N ARG A 34 39.64 26.84 25.66
CA ARG A 34 40.48 27.78 24.90
C ARG A 34 40.83 27.21 23.52
N GLU A 35 41.29 25.98 23.45
CA GLU A 35 41.69 25.30 22.20
C GLU A 35 40.53 25.23 21.19
N PHE A 36 39.33 24.88 21.66
CA PHE A 36 38.17 24.68 20.80
C PHE A 36 37.27 25.92 20.68
N ASN A 37 37.64 27.05 21.28
CA ASN A 37 36.86 28.28 21.36
C ASN A 37 35.40 28.03 21.80
N ILE A 38 35.23 27.29 22.89
CA ILE A 38 33.93 26.93 23.48
C ILE A 38 33.90 27.30 24.96
N ASN A 39 32.69 27.45 25.52
CA ASN A 39 32.56 27.75 26.95
C ASN A 39 32.92 26.51 27.79
N GLU A 40 33.71 26.69 28.86
CA GLU A 40 34.10 25.61 29.79
C GLU A 40 32.89 24.82 30.32
N SER A 41 31.77 25.51 30.56
CA SER A 41 30.53 24.88 31.02
C SER A 41 29.98 23.86 30.02
N MET A 42 30.25 24.02 28.72
CA MET A 42 29.91 23.04 27.68
C MET A 42 30.80 21.80 27.77
N VAL A 43 32.11 21.98 27.94
CA VAL A 43 33.07 20.88 28.11
C VAL A 43 32.70 20.04 29.34
N ARG A 44 32.46 20.71 30.48
CA ARG A 44 32.02 20.06 31.71
C ARG A 44 30.70 19.30 31.51
N LYS A 45 29.74 19.89 30.81
CA LYS A 45 28.47 19.23 30.48
C LYS A 45 28.68 18.00 29.59
N TRP A 46 29.51 18.10 28.55
CA TRP A 46 29.74 16.97 27.63
C TRP A 46 30.47 15.82 28.31
N ARG A 47 31.41 16.09 29.22
CA ARG A 47 32.06 15.04 30.05
C ARG A 47 31.04 14.24 30.87
N LYS A 48 30.00 14.89 31.39
CA LYS A 48 28.92 14.20 32.12
C LYS A 48 28.11 13.22 31.24
N TYR A 49 28.07 13.46 29.93
CA TYR A 49 27.35 12.63 28.96
C TYR A 49 28.31 11.88 28.03
N GLU A 50 29.56 11.65 28.43
CA GLU A 50 30.59 11.05 27.58
C GLU A 50 30.19 9.65 27.08
N ASP A 51 29.69 8.80 27.98
CA ASP A 51 29.26 7.45 27.64
C ASP A 51 28.12 7.45 26.62
N GLU A 52 27.13 8.34 26.80
CA GLU A 52 26.02 8.53 25.86
C GLU A 52 26.50 9.07 24.51
N LEU A 53 27.51 9.94 24.49
CA LEU A 53 28.11 10.50 23.28
C LEU A 53 28.87 9.43 22.47
N ARG A 54 29.50 8.45 23.13
CA ARG A 54 30.19 7.33 22.47
C ARG A 54 29.23 6.33 21.80
N GLN A 55 27.99 6.25 22.30
CA GLN A 55 26.97 5.32 21.80
C GLN A 55 26.13 5.86 20.64
N VAL A 56 26.25 7.15 20.29
CA VAL A 56 25.49 7.78 19.20
C VAL A 56 26.32 7.97 17.94
N LYS A 57 25.65 8.21 16.81
CA LYS A 57 26.33 8.55 15.55
C LYS A 57 27.14 9.83 15.72
N LYS A 58 28.36 9.85 15.16
CA LYS A 58 29.27 11.00 15.14
C LYS A 58 28.62 12.33 14.70
N THR A 59 27.66 12.26 13.79
CA THR A 59 26.91 13.42 13.27
C THR A 59 25.81 13.96 14.20
N THR A 60 25.54 13.31 15.33
CA THR A 60 24.43 13.66 16.23
C THR A 60 24.69 14.98 16.96
N GLN A 61 23.88 16.01 16.71
CA GLN A 61 24.05 17.34 17.32
C GLN A 61 23.29 17.51 18.64
N SER A 62 22.17 16.81 18.83
CA SER A 62 21.37 16.89 20.05
C SER A 62 20.69 15.58 20.38
N PHE A 63 20.54 15.29 21.68
CA PHE A 63 19.75 14.16 22.19
C PHE A 63 18.24 14.48 22.21
N ARG A 64 17.73 15.12 21.15
CA ARG A 64 16.30 15.42 21.00
C ARG A 64 15.57 14.19 20.44
N GLY A 65 15.39 13.18 21.29
CA GLY A 65 14.50 12.06 21.03
C GLY A 65 13.22 12.20 21.85
N ASN A 66 12.05 12.16 21.20
CA ASN A 66 10.79 12.11 21.93
C ASN A 66 10.73 10.79 22.71
N LYS A 67 11.00 10.86 24.02
CA LYS A 67 10.72 9.77 24.97
C LYS A 67 9.28 9.32 24.78
N ALA A 68 9.05 8.02 24.89
CA ALA A 68 7.69 7.48 24.79
C ALA A 68 6.84 8.10 25.90
N ARG A 69 5.68 8.70 25.55
CA ARG A 69 4.72 9.19 26.55
C ARG A 69 4.12 8.04 27.35
N TRP A 70 4.04 6.84 26.75
CA TRP A 70 3.56 5.62 27.38
C TRP A 70 4.54 4.45 27.16
N PRO A 71 5.67 4.40 27.90
CA PRO A 71 6.71 3.38 27.70
C PRO A 71 6.18 1.95 27.87
N GLN A 72 5.43 1.71 28.96
CA GLN A 72 4.86 0.40 29.30
C GLN A 72 3.88 -0.12 28.24
N LEU A 73 3.09 0.78 27.63
CA LEU A 73 2.21 0.43 26.52
C LEU A 73 3.04 0.03 25.29
N GLU A 74 4.10 0.77 25.00
CA GLU A 74 4.99 0.45 23.89
C GLU A 74 5.71 -0.90 24.08
N ASP A 75 6.13 -1.24 25.30
CA ASP A 75 6.75 -2.54 25.61
C ASP A 75 5.78 -3.70 25.32
N LYS A 76 4.51 -3.58 25.76
CA LYS A 76 3.49 -4.61 25.52
C LYS A 76 3.13 -4.73 24.04
N VAL A 77 3.07 -3.61 23.32
CA VAL A 77 2.82 -3.62 21.88
C VAL A 77 4.00 -4.27 21.15
N GLU A 78 5.25 -3.97 21.54
CA GLU A 78 6.45 -4.59 20.99
C GLU A 78 6.48 -6.11 21.24
N GLN A 79 6.18 -6.55 22.45
CA GLN A 79 6.07 -7.97 22.79
C GLN A 79 5.03 -8.66 21.90
N TRP A 80 3.85 -8.06 21.75
CA TRP A 80 2.82 -8.61 20.86
C TRP A 80 3.27 -8.66 19.40
N VAL A 81 3.98 -7.64 18.90
CA VAL A 81 4.57 -7.68 17.55
C VAL A 81 5.54 -8.85 17.43
N ALA A 82 6.42 -9.05 18.41
CA ALA A 82 7.38 -10.15 18.43
C ALA A 82 6.69 -11.52 18.42
N GLU A 83 5.64 -11.70 19.21
CA GLU A 83 4.84 -12.94 19.25
C GLU A 83 4.15 -13.23 17.91
N GLN A 84 3.53 -12.22 17.29
CA GLN A 84 2.91 -12.39 15.97
C GLN A 84 3.95 -12.77 14.91
N ARG A 85 5.14 -12.16 14.94
CA ARG A 85 6.23 -12.47 14.00
C ARG A 85 6.85 -13.85 14.25
N ALA A 86 7.00 -14.27 15.50
CA ALA A 86 7.43 -15.64 15.86
C ALA A 86 6.44 -16.69 15.33
N ALA A 87 5.14 -16.40 15.39
CA ALA A 87 4.09 -17.21 14.76
C ALA A 87 4.01 -17.06 13.23
N SER A 88 4.96 -16.35 12.60
CA SER A 88 5.00 -16.02 11.18
C SER A 88 3.78 -15.23 10.67
N ARG A 89 3.01 -14.56 11.52
CA ARG A 89 1.85 -13.76 11.10
C ARG A 89 2.29 -12.38 10.58
N SER A 90 1.53 -11.81 9.66
CA SER A 90 1.76 -10.44 9.17
C SER A 90 1.25 -9.41 10.16
N VAL A 91 2.05 -8.38 10.43
CA VAL A 91 1.70 -7.27 11.31
C VAL A 91 1.71 -5.97 10.50
N SER A 92 0.58 -5.28 10.41
CA SER A 92 0.47 -3.95 9.81
C SER A 92 0.60 -2.85 10.85
N THR A 93 0.86 -1.63 10.38
CA THR A 93 0.75 -0.42 11.21
C THR A 93 -0.66 -0.25 11.79
N VAL A 94 -1.69 -0.67 11.07
CA VAL A 94 -3.09 -0.63 11.54
C VAL A 94 -3.31 -1.64 12.66
N THR A 95 -2.83 -2.88 12.52
CA THR A 95 -2.96 -3.88 13.58
C THR A 95 -2.16 -3.50 14.83
N ILE A 96 -1.01 -2.83 14.68
CA ILE A 96 -0.24 -2.26 15.80
C ILE A 96 -1.07 -1.21 16.53
N ARG A 97 -1.68 -0.27 15.80
CA ARG A 97 -2.53 0.77 16.37
C ARG A 97 -3.74 0.17 17.09
N MET A 98 -4.39 -0.81 16.49
CA MET A 98 -5.53 -1.51 17.08
C MET A 98 -5.16 -2.25 18.36
N LYS A 99 -4.06 -3.01 18.33
CA LYS A 99 -3.58 -3.69 19.54
C LYS A 99 -3.19 -2.69 20.63
N ALA A 100 -2.57 -1.57 20.26
CA ALA A 100 -2.21 -0.52 21.21
C ALA A 100 -3.44 0.12 21.85
N ILE A 101 -4.53 0.36 21.10
CA ILE A 101 -5.79 0.86 21.64
C ILE A 101 -6.41 -0.18 22.59
N ALA A 102 -6.41 -1.46 22.22
CA ALA A 102 -6.94 -2.52 23.07
C ALA A 102 -6.15 -2.64 24.40
N LEU A 103 -4.82 -2.65 24.34
CA LEU A 103 -3.95 -2.67 25.52
C LEU A 103 -4.11 -1.39 26.36
N ALA A 104 -4.30 -0.23 25.74
CA ALA A 104 -4.56 1.01 26.46
C ALA A 104 -5.86 0.94 27.25
N ARG A 105 -6.93 0.37 26.68
CA ARG A 105 -8.20 0.13 27.38
C ARG A 105 -8.05 -0.84 28.55
N GLU A 106 -7.35 -1.96 28.33
CA GLU A 106 -7.06 -2.97 29.35
C GLU A 106 -6.27 -2.40 30.54
N HIS A 107 -5.43 -1.39 30.30
CA HIS A 107 -4.63 -0.71 31.32
C HIS A 107 -5.20 0.65 31.74
N ASN A 108 -6.47 0.94 31.45
CA ASN A 108 -7.16 2.18 31.84
C ASN A 108 -6.47 3.48 31.38
N ILE A 109 -5.78 3.46 30.24
CA ILE A 109 -5.15 4.65 29.62
C ILE A 109 -6.17 5.32 28.67
N SER A 110 -7.00 6.21 29.21
CA SER A 110 -8.09 6.87 28.48
C SER A 110 -7.62 7.90 27.44
N GLU A 111 -6.44 8.51 27.61
CA GLU A 111 -5.93 9.56 26.71
C GLU A 111 -5.35 9.02 25.39
N PHE A 112 -5.16 7.70 25.28
CA PHE A 112 -4.46 7.11 24.15
C PHE A 112 -5.37 6.88 22.93
N ARG A 113 -5.18 7.69 21.88
CA ARG A 113 -5.98 7.61 20.64
C ARG A 113 -5.40 6.71 19.54
N GLY A 114 -4.18 6.16 19.72
CA GLY A 114 -3.58 5.24 18.75
C GLY A 114 -3.42 5.80 17.32
N GLY A 115 -3.13 7.10 17.17
CA GLY A 115 -3.04 7.75 15.85
C GLY A 115 -1.87 7.26 14.98
N PRO A 116 -1.90 7.48 13.65
CA PRO A 116 -0.83 7.08 12.73
C PRO A 116 0.55 7.62 13.13
N SER A 117 0.61 8.90 13.50
CA SER A 117 1.86 9.56 13.93
C SER A 117 2.48 8.93 15.17
N TRP A 118 1.66 8.41 16.10
CA TRP A 118 2.17 7.65 17.24
C TRP A 118 2.81 6.34 16.77
N CYS A 119 2.13 5.59 15.89
CA CYS A 119 2.62 4.31 15.39
C CYS A 119 3.97 4.45 14.67
N PHE A 120 4.14 5.47 13.82
CA PHE A 120 5.43 5.72 13.15
C PHE A 120 6.55 6.08 14.14
N ARG A 121 6.23 6.87 15.19
CA ARG A 121 7.20 7.21 16.24
C ARG A 121 7.57 6.00 17.10
N PHE A 122 6.58 5.18 17.46
CA PHE A 122 6.77 3.91 18.17
C PHE A 122 7.69 2.97 17.37
N MET A 123 7.38 2.75 16.09
CA MET A 123 8.21 1.90 15.22
C MET A 123 9.64 2.42 15.10
N LYS A 124 9.81 3.75 14.96
CA LYS A 124 11.14 4.37 14.92
C LYS A 124 11.92 4.14 16.21
N ARG A 125 11.25 4.22 17.38
CA ARG A 125 11.88 3.97 18.70
C ARG A 125 12.26 2.51 18.90
N ARG A 126 11.41 1.57 18.45
CA ARG A 126 11.63 0.12 18.60
C ARG A 126 12.34 -0.54 17.42
N HIS A 127 12.96 0.26 16.54
CA HIS A 127 13.70 -0.23 15.37
C HIS A 127 12.89 -1.16 14.46
N LEU A 128 11.58 -0.89 14.35
CA LEU A 128 10.66 -1.61 13.51
C LEU A 128 10.52 -0.88 12.15
N SER A 129 10.54 -1.64 11.05
CA SER A 129 10.45 -1.09 9.70
C SER A 129 9.38 -1.81 8.87
N ILE A 130 8.67 -1.06 8.04
CA ILE A 130 7.69 -1.63 7.11
C ILE A 130 8.45 -2.25 5.93
N ARG A 131 8.35 -3.57 5.75
CA ARG A 131 9.02 -4.29 4.66
C ARG A 131 8.03 -4.77 3.61
N THR A 132 8.23 -4.31 2.38
CA THR A 132 7.40 -4.71 1.23
C THR A 132 7.79 -6.11 0.75
N ARG A 133 6.82 -6.98 0.43
CA ARG A 133 7.08 -8.26 -0.25
C ARG A 133 7.70 -7.98 -1.63
N THR A 134 8.89 -8.50 -1.90
CA THR A 134 9.52 -8.42 -3.23
C THR A 134 8.82 -9.42 -4.14
N THR A 135 7.92 -8.97 -5.01
CA THR A 135 7.49 -9.81 -6.15
C THR A 135 8.66 -9.87 -7.12
N VAL A 136 9.14 -11.09 -7.39
CA VAL A 136 10.05 -11.36 -8.52
C VAL A 136 9.34 -10.87 -9.77
N SER A 137 9.80 -9.75 -10.32
CA SER A 137 9.33 -9.28 -11.61
C SER A 137 9.71 -10.31 -12.65
N GLN A 138 8.74 -10.77 -13.45
CA GLN A 138 9.08 -11.39 -14.73
C GLN A 138 9.98 -10.42 -15.50
N GLN A 139 11.14 -10.89 -15.93
CA GLN A 139 12.01 -10.12 -16.80
C GLN A 139 11.25 -9.87 -18.11
N LEU A 140 11.34 -8.65 -18.62
CA LEU A 140 10.77 -8.32 -19.93
C LEU A 140 11.43 -9.22 -20.98
N PRO A 141 10.66 -9.78 -21.94
CA PRO A 141 11.21 -10.50 -23.07
C PRO A 141 12.24 -9.66 -23.83
N ALA A 142 13.25 -10.28 -24.44
CA ALA A 142 14.25 -9.56 -25.23
C ALA A 142 13.63 -8.75 -26.39
N ASP A 143 12.47 -9.20 -26.90
CA ASP A 143 11.71 -8.60 -27.99
C ASP A 143 10.59 -7.65 -27.51
N TYR A 144 10.61 -7.20 -26.25
CA TYR A 144 9.51 -6.41 -25.69
C TYR A 144 9.26 -5.10 -26.45
N GLN A 145 10.31 -4.44 -26.94
CA GLN A 145 10.20 -3.16 -27.65
C GLN A 145 9.45 -3.31 -28.97
N GLU A 146 9.72 -4.38 -29.71
CA GLU A 146 9.08 -4.66 -30.99
C GLU A 146 7.60 -5.02 -30.80
N LYS A 147 7.29 -5.90 -29.83
CA LYS A 147 5.90 -6.25 -29.49
C LYS A 147 5.10 -5.04 -29.02
N LEU A 148 5.72 -4.17 -28.23
CA LEU A 148 5.13 -2.93 -27.75
C LEU A 148 4.84 -1.97 -28.92
N ALA A 149 5.81 -1.76 -29.81
CA ALA A 149 5.64 -0.93 -31.00
C ALA A 149 4.54 -1.46 -31.92
N THR A 150 4.54 -2.77 -32.19
CA THR A 150 3.53 -3.44 -33.02
C THR A 150 2.12 -3.27 -32.45
N PHE A 151 1.94 -3.49 -31.15
CA PHE A 151 0.63 -3.33 -30.51
C PHE A 151 0.14 -1.87 -30.52
N ARG A 152 1.02 -0.91 -30.22
CA ARG A 152 0.67 0.52 -30.28
C ARG A 152 0.30 0.95 -31.69
N THR A 153 1.05 0.47 -32.70
CA THR A 153 0.75 0.73 -34.12
C THR A 153 -0.58 0.11 -34.54
N TYR A 154 -0.86 -1.14 -34.12
CA TYR A 154 -2.15 -1.79 -34.36
C TYR A 154 -3.32 -0.95 -33.82
N CYS A 155 -3.24 -0.53 -32.56
CA CYS A 155 -4.28 0.29 -31.93
C CYS A 155 -4.44 1.63 -32.65
N ARG A 156 -3.33 2.33 -32.94
CA ARG A 156 -3.36 3.62 -33.63
C ARG A 156 -3.99 3.50 -35.02
N ASN A 157 -3.62 2.47 -35.78
CA ASN A 157 -4.17 2.24 -37.12
C ASN A 157 -5.68 2.00 -37.06
N LYS A 158 -6.15 1.18 -36.11
CA LYS A 158 -7.59 0.92 -35.95
C LYS A 158 -8.38 2.14 -35.49
N ILE A 159 -7.80 2.96 -34.61
CA ILE A 159 -8.40 4.22 -34.17
C ILE A 159 -8.56 5.17 -35.37
N THR A 160 -7.52 5.33 -36.19
CA THR A 160 -7.56 6.21 -37.37
C THR A 160 -8.49 5.68 -38.46
N GLU A 161 -8.38 4.41 -38.83
CA GLU A 161 -9.16 3.76 -39.89
C GLU A 161 -10.67 3.84 -39.63
N LYS A 162 -11.07 3.57 -38.38
CA LYS A 162 -12.49 3.55 -37.98
C LYS A 162 -12.97 4.84 -37.32
N LYS A 163 -12.12 5.87 -37.24
CA LYS A 163 -12.40 7.16 -36.58
C LYS A 163 -12.95 6.98 -35.15
N ILE A 164 -12.35 6.07 -34.38
CA ILE A 164 -12.80 5.70 -33.03
C ILE A 164 -12.53 6.86 -32.08
N GLN A 165 -13.58 7.37 -31.45
CA GLN A 165 -13.47 8.45 -30.46
C GLN A 165 -13.00 7.91 -29.10
N PRO A 166 -12.42 8.74 -28.22
CA PRO A 166 -11.97 8.31 -26.89
C PRO A 166 -13.06 7.66 -26.02
N GLU A 167 -14.34 8.04 -26.20
CA GLU A 167 -15.48 7.42 -25.53
C GLU A 167 -15.65 5.94 -25.95
N HIS A 168 -15.16 5.57 -27.12
CA HIS A 168 -15.29 4.23 -27.71
C HIS A 168 -13.97 3.44 -27.65
N ILE A 169 -13.05 3.82 -26.76
CA ILE A 169 -11.85 3.03 -26.45
C ILE A 169 -11.99 2.55 -25.02
N ILE A 170 -12.23 1.26 -24.82
CA ILE A 170 -12.48 0.65 -23.51
C ILE A 170 -11.30 -0.23 -23.13
N ASN A 171 -10.78 -0.06 -21.92
CA ASN A 171 -9.86 -0.99 -21.29
C ASN A 171 -10.57 -1.77 -20.19
N MET A 172 -10.38 -3.09 -20.15
CA MET A 172 -10.94 -4.00 -19.15
C MET A 172 -9.83 -4.85 -18.52
N ASP A 173 -9.89 -5.03 -17.19
CA ASP A 173 -8.91 -5.80 -16.43
C ASP A 173 -9.48 -6.36 -15.12
N GLU A 174 -8.94 -7.51 -14.69
CA GLU A 174 -9.28 -8.18 -13.45
C GLU A 174 -8.33 -7.82 -12.30
N VAL A 175 -8.94 -7.40 -11.19
CA VAL A 175 -8.24 -7.17 -9.93
C VAL A 175 -8.58 -8.27 -8.94
N PRO A 176 -7.66 -9.22 -8.66
CA PRO A 176 -7.86 -10.20 -7.59
C PRO A 176 -7.75 -9.50 -6.23
N LEU A 177 -8.74 -9.74 -5.38
CA LEU A 177 -8.85 -9.22 -4.02
C LEU A 177 -9.13 -10.35 -3.03
N THR A 178 -8.89 -10.05 -1.75
CA THR A 178 -9.19 -10.92 -0.62
C THR A 178 -9.99 -10.13 0.41
N PHE A 179 -10.80 -10.81 1.22
CA PHE A 179 -11.60 -10.14 2.25
C PHE A 179 -10.74 -9.52 3.35
N ASP A 180 -9.58 -10.13 3.62
CA ASP A 180 -8.50 -9.51 4.39
C ASP A 180 -7.56 -8.88 3.37
N ILE A 181 -7.58 -7.56 3.20
CA ILE A 181 -6.62 -6.86 2.31
C ILE A 181 -5.24 -6.98 2.97
N PRO A 182 -4.37 -7.91 2.54
CA PRO A 182 -3.19 -8.25 3.31
C PRO A 182 -2.25 -7.08 3.26
N VAL A 183 -1.57 -6.86 4.37
CA VAL A 183 -0.40 -5.99 4.36
C VAL A 183 0.67 -6.64 3.49
N ASN A 184 0.84 -6.13 2.27
CA ASN A 184 2.06 -6.36 1.47
C ASN A 184 3.33 -5.79 2.15
N ARG A 185 3.18 -5.32 3.38
CA ARG A 185 4.06 -4.44 4.14
C ARG A 185 3.99 -4.87 5.61
N THR A 186 4.80 -5.83 6.00
CA THR A 186 4.86 -6.30 7.39
C THR A 186 5.90 -5.51 8.17
N VAL A 187 5.58 -5.19 9.42
CA VAL A 187 6.51 -4.60 10.36
C VAL A 187 7.46 -5.68 10.88
N ASP A 188 8.76 -5.48 10.67
CA ASP A 188 9.81 -6.40 11.12
C ASP A 188 11.01 -5.64 11.70
N LYS A 189 11.88 -6.34 12.43
CA LYS A 189 13.14 -5.79 12.95
C LYS A 189 13.98 -5.26 11.79
N THR A 190 14.57 -4.08 11.99
CA THR A 190 15.46 -3.47 10.99
C THR A 190 16.67 -4.37 10.74
N GLY A 191 16.81 -4.92 9.52
CA GLY A 191 17.97 -5.73 9.09
C GLY A 191 17.68 -7.18 8.70
N ALA A 192 16.45 -7.68 8.86
CA ALA A 192 16.09 -9.05 8.46
C ALA A 192 16.19 -9.28 6.95
N ARG A 193 16.87 -10.36 6.52
CA ARG A 193 17.12 -10.70 5.11
C ARG A 193 15.93 -11.33 4.38
N THR A 194 15.09 -12.08 5.08
CA THR A 194 13.94 -12.80 4.48
C THR A 194 12.76 -12.82 5.45
N VAL A 195 11.57 -12.49 4.96
CA VAL A 195 10.33 -12.41 5.76
C VAL A 195 9.40 -13.54 5.34
N ASN A 196 9.33 -14.60 6.15
CA ASN A 196 8.31 -15.63 6.01
C ASN A 196 7.00 -15.14 6.65
N ILE A 197 5.90 -15.20 5.89
CA ILE A 197 4.56 -14.88 6.37
C ILE A 197 3.71 -16.15 6.19
N ARG A 198 3.33 -16.79 7.29
CA ARG A 198 2.20 -17.71 7.36
C ARG A 198 0.93 -16.88 7.48
N THR A 199 0.14 -16.89 6.43
CA THR A 199 -1.10 -16.13 6.30
C THR A 199 -2.23 -16.80 7.09
N THR A 200 -3.23 -15.99 7.49
CA THR A 200 -4.33 -16.30 8.42
C THR A 200 -5.34 -17.35 7.94
N GLY A 201 -5.06 -18.08 6.85
CA GLY A 201 -5.98 -19.07 6.26
C GLY A 201 -7.19 -18.47 5.54
N ASN A 202 -7.47 -17.17 5.68
CA ASN A 202 -8.54 -16.44 4.99
C ASN A 202 -8.20 -16.05 3.54
N GLU A 203 -6.95 -16.24 3.09
CA GLU A 203 -6.58 -16.16 1.66
C GLU A 203 -7.37 -17.15 0.78
N LYS A 204 -8.00 -18.17 1.38
CA LYS A 204 -8.91 -19.10 0.69
C LYS A 204 -10.22 -18.44 0.22
N THR A 205 -10.54 -17.25 0.73
CA THR A 205 -11.67 -16.42 0.28
C THR A 205 -11.17 -15.25 -0.58
N SER A 206 -10.59 -15.56 -1.73
CA SER A 206 -10.36 -14.54 -2.76
C SER A 206 -11.63 -14.30 -3.59
N PHE A 207 -11.70 -13.15 -4.23
CA PHE A 207 -12.70 -12.80 -5.22
C PHE A 207 -12.08 -11.89 -6.26
N THR A 208 -12.67 -11.83 -7.45
CA THR A 208 -12.17 -10.99 -8.55
C THR A 208 -13.09 -9.80 -8.75
N VAL A 209 -12.51 -8.62 -8.96
CA VAL A 209 -13.24 -7.43 -9.39
C VAL A 209 -12.81 -7.12 -10.82
N VAL A 210 -13.75 -7.13 -11.76
CA VAL A 210 -13.55 -6.70 -13.14
C VAL A 210 -13.82 -5.20 -13.21
N LEU A 211 -12.83 -4.44 -13.65
CA LEU A 211 -12.93 -2.99 -13.85
C LEU A 211 -12.84 -2.69 -15.34
N ALA A 212 -13.59 -1.69 -15.79
CA ALA A 212 -13.46 -1.19 -17.14
C ALA A 212 -13.67 0.32 -17.22
N CYS A 213 -12.91 0.98 -18.09
CA CYS A 213 -12.98 2.42 -18.28
C CYS A 213 -12.71 2.81 -19.72
N GLN A 214 -13.25 3.97 -20.11
CA GLN A 214 -13.10 4.57 -21.42
C GLN A 214 -11.93 5.56 -21.42
N ALA A 215 -11.32 5.80 -22.58
CA ALA A 215 -10.18 6.71 -22.71
C ALA A 215 -10.53 8.18 -22.42
N ASN A 216 -11.81 8.57 -22.50
CA ASN A 216 -12.30 9.87 -22.04
C ASN A 216 -12.37 9.99 -20.49
N GLY A 217 -12.12 8.90 -19.78
CA GLY A 217 -12.14 8.81 -18.32
C GLY A 217 -13.46 8.41 -17.69
N HIS A 218 -14.50 8.14 -18.48
CA HIS A 218 -15.72 7.52 -17.99
C HIS A 218 -15.45 6.07 -17.54
N LYS A 219 -16.14 5.64 -16.49
CA LYS A 219 -15.90 4.37 -15.81
C LYS A 219 -17.16 3.52 -15.91
N LEU A 220 -17.01 2.27 -16.35
CA LEU A 220 -18.13 1.33 -16.41
C LEU A 220 -18.40 0.74 -15.01
N PRO A 221 -19.61 0.22 -14.75
CA PRO A 221 -19.93 -0.46 -13.50
C PRO A 221 -18.95 -1.63 -13.24
N PRO A 222 -18.36 -1.73 -12.03
CA PRO A 222 -17.52 -2.86 -11.67
C PRO A 222 -18.36 -4.15 -11.59
N MET A 223 -17.77 -5.28 -11.99
CA MET A 223 -18.32 -6.60 -11.75
C MET A 223 -17.52 -7.34 -10.69
N VAL A 224 -18.19 -8.00 -9.76
CA VAL A 224 -17.54 -8.80 -8.71
C VAL A 224 -17.89 -10.26 -8.87
N ILE A 225 -16.88 -11.12 -8.90
CA ILE A 225 -17.01 -12.57 -8.99
C ILE A 225 -16.61 -13.17 -7.65
N PHE A 226 -17.61 -13.56 -6.85
CA PHE A 226 -17.36 -14.23 -5.57
C PHE A 226 -17.11 -15.73 -5.77
N LYS A 227 -16.13 -16.28 -5.04
CA LYS A 227 -15.84 -17.71 -4.97
C LYS A 227 -16.92 -18.48 -4.21
N ARG A 228 -18.06 -18.78 -4.86
CA ARG A 228 -19.23 -19.48 -4.30
C ARG A 228 -20.06 -20.16 -5.40
N LYS A 229 -20.88 -21.15 -5.03
CA LYS A 229 -21.85 -21.77 -5.95
C LYS A 229 -23.07 -20.89 -6.23
N THR A 230 -23.45 -20.05 -5.27
CA THR A 230 -24.65 -19.21 -5.33
C THR A 230 -24.33 -17.77 -4.96
N LEU A 231 -25.13 -16.84 -5.48
CA LEU A 231 -25.06 -15.43 -5.10
C LEU A 231 -25.39 -15.26 -3.61
N PRO A 232 -24.64 -14.41 -2.87
CA PRO A 232 -25.00 -14.09 -1.49
C PRO A 232 -26.36 -13.38 -1.45
N LYS A 233 -27.20 -13.75 -0.49
CA LYS A 233 -28.49 -13.09 -0.23
C LYS A 233 -28.27 -11.92 0.73
N GLU A 234 -27.70 -10.83 0.22
CA GLU A 234 -27.46 -9.59 0.97
C GLU A 234 -27.97 -8.40 0.15
N ASN A 235 -28.26 -7.28 0.81
CA ASN A 235 -28.61 -6.03 0.13
C ASN A 235 -27.35 -5.35 -0.38
N PHE A 236 -27.14 -5.41 -1.70
CA PHE A 236 -25.97 -4.84 -2.34
C PHE A 236 -26.20 -3.38 -2.76
N PRO A 237 -25.13 -2.55 -2.81
CA PRO A 237 -25.24 -1.19 -3.32
C PRO A 237 -25.58 -1.19 -4.82
N ALA A 238 -26.21 -0.12 -5.31
CA ALA A 238 -26.40 0.10 -6.73
C ALA A 238 -25.05 0.40 -7.45
N GLY A 239 -25.02 0.19 -8.76
CA GLY A 239 -23.84 0.50 -9.58
C GLY A 239 -22.73 -0.56 -9.54
N ILE A 240 -23.04 -1.80 -9.14
CA ILE A 240 -22.13 -2.94 -9.19
C ILE A 240 -22.88 -4.18 -9.69
N VAL A 241 -22.23 -4.98 -10.52
CA VAL A 241 -22.75 -6.27 -10.99
C VAL A 241 -22.13 -7.39 -10.17
N ILE A 242 -22.92 -8.34 -9.72
CA ILE A 242 -22.45 -9.39 -8.80
C ILE A 242 -22.71 -10.74 -9.43
N LYS A 243 -21.63 -11.49 -9.58
CA LYS A 243 -21.61 -12.87 -10.07
C LYS A 243 -20.95 -13.78 -9.04
N ALA A 244 -21.18 -15.08 -9.19
CA ALA A 244 -20.52 -16.09 -8.39
C ALA A 244 -20.19 -17.30 -9.25
N ASN A 245 -19.04 -17.92 -8.99
CA ASN A 245 -18.68 -19.24 -9.49
C ASN A 245 -17.80 -19.96 -8.45
N SER A 246 -17.64 -21.28 -8.60
CA SER A 246 -16.90 -22.11 -7.64
C SER A 246 -15.42 -21.73 -7.51
N LYS A 247 -14.85 -21.09 -8.53
CA LYS A 247 -13.42 -20.75 -8.62
C LYS A 247 -13.11 -19.35 -8.09
N GLY A 248 -14.03 -18.39 -8.24
CA GLY A 248 -13.89 -17.00 -7.84
C GLY A 248 -13.07 -16.13 -8.79
N TRP A 249 -12.92 -16.56 -10.05
CA TRP A 249 -12.15 -15.87 -11.08
C TRP A 249 -12.94 -15.77 -12.39
N MET A 250 -12.45 -15.00 -13.35
CA MET A 250 -13.02 -14.88 -14.67
C MET A 250 -12.93 -16.22 -15.43
N ASP A 251 -14.02 -16.59 -16.10
CA ASP A 251 -14.11 -17.70 -17.05
C ASP A 251 -14.91 -17.23 -18.28
N GLU A 252 -15.03 -18.08 -19.30
CA GLU A 252 -15.70 -17.75 -20.55
C GLU A 252 -17.16 -17.32 -20.33
N GLU A 253 -17.89 -18.00 -19.44
CA GLU A 253 -19.28 -17.67 -19.13
C GLU A 253 -19.39 -16.30 -18.48
N LYS A 254 -18.52 -15.99 -17.51
CA LYS A 254 -18.49 -14.69 -16.83
C LYS A 254 -18.03 -13.56 -17.75
N MET A 255 -17.15 -13.85 -18.71
CA MET A 255 -16.82 -12.90 -19.77
C MET A 255 -18.04 -12.60 -20.67
N SER A 256 -18.80 -13.62 -21.07
CA SER A 256 -20.03 -13.42 -21.83
C SER A 256 -21.10 -12.66 -21.07
N GLU A 257 -21.26 -12.89 -19.76
CA GLU A 257 -22.15 -12.08 -18.92
C GLU A 257 -21.68 -10.62 -18.85
N TRP A 258 -20.39 -10.37 -18.67
CA TRP A 258 -19.82 -9.03 -18.66
C TRP A 258 -20.06 -8.28 -20.00
N LEU A 259 -19.86 -8.97 -21.12
CA LEU A 259 -20.14 -8.42 -22.46
C LEU A 259 -21.62 -8.09 -22.70
N ARG A 260 -22.55 -8.80 -22.07
CA ARG A 260 -23.99 -8.54 -22.21
C ARG A 260 -24.50 -7.45 -21.28
N GLU A 261 -24.00 -7.39 -20.06
CA GLU A 261 -24.57 -6.55 -18.99
C GLU A 261 -23.83 -5.22 -18.81
N ILE A 262 -22.52 -5.18 -19.12
CA ILE A 262 -21.67 -4.01 -18.84
C ILE A 262 -21.11 -3.40 -20.11
N TYR A 263 -20.79 -4.21 -21.11
CA TYR A 263 -20.24 -3.70 -22.37
C TYR A 263 -21.36 -3.15 -23.27
N THR A 264 -21.54 -1.83 -23.25
CA THR A 264 -22.76 -1.19 -23.77
C THR A 264 -22.71 -0.72 -25.23
N ALA A 265 -21.53 -0.57 -25.83
CA ALA A 265 -21.40 0.07 -27.14
C ALA A 265 -20.23 -0.47 -27.97
N PRO A 266 -20.33 -0.40 -29.32
CA PRO A 266 -19.22 -0.73 -30.21
C PRO A 266 -17.97 0.06 -29.84
N SER A 267 -16.86 -0.64 -29.61
CA SER A 267 -15.63 0.00 -29.12
C SER A 267 -14.37 -0.68 -29.65
N LEU A 268 -13.23 -0.01 -29.52
CA LEU A 268 -11.95 -0.70 -29.40
C LEU A 268 -11.85 -1.25 -27.98
N LEU A 269 -11.95 -2.56 -27.82
CA LEU A 269 -11.86 -3.23 -26.52
C LEU A 269 -10.42 -3.76 -26.33
N ILE A 270 -9.74 -3.22 -25.32
CA ILE A 270 -8.37 -3.54 -24.95
C ILE A 270 -8.39 -4.37 -23.67
N TYR A 271 -7.83 -5.58 -23.72
CA TYR A 271 -7.66 -6.45 -22.55
C TYR A 271 -6.43 -7.36 -22.72
N ASP A 272 -6.07 -8.11 -21.68
CA ASP A 272 -4.93 -9.01 -21.68
C ASP A 272 -5.19 -10.34 -22.42
N SER A 273 -4.13 -11.11 -22.67
CA SER A 273 -4.25 -12.42 -23.34
C SER A 273 -4.71 -13.56 -22.40
N MET A 274 -5.50 -13.27 -21.34
CA MET A 274 -6.04 -14.33 -20.48
C MET A 274 -6.90 -15.29 -21.30
N ARG A 275 -6.78 -16.60 -21.03
CA ARG A 275 -7.47 -17.66 -21.79
C ARG A 275 -8.98 -17.45 -21.93
N ALA A 276 -9.64 -16.92 -20.89
CA ALA A 276 -11.07 -16.64 -20.90
C ALA A 276 -11.46 -15.55 -21.90
N HIS A 277 -10.54 -14.65 -22.26
CA HIS A 277 -10.80 -13.51 -23.14
C HIS A 277 -10.56 -13.84 -24.62
N ILE A 278 -9.76 -14.87 -24.90
CA ILE A 278 -9.32 -15.21 -26.26
C ILE A 278 -10.03 -16.44 -26.84
N THR A 279 -11.10 -16.92 -26.19
CA THR A 279 -11.90 -18.01 -26.74
C THR A 279 -12.62 -17.58 -28.01
N GLU A 280 -12.90 -18.53 -28.90
CA GLU A 280 -13.63 -18.24 -30.13
C GLU A 280 -15.06 -17.74 -29.86
N HIS A 281 -15.68 -18.18 -28.77
CA HIS A 281 -17.01 -17.69 -28.37
C HIS A 281 -16.97 -16.20 -28.02
N VAL A 282 -16.02 -15.78 -27.18
CA VAL A 282 -15.86 -14.38 -26.78
C VAL A 282 -15.50 -13.50 -27.97
N LYS A 283 -14.55 -13.94 -28.82
CA LYS A 283 -14.20 -13.22 -30.05
C LYS A 283 -15.41 -13.03 -30.97
N LYS A 284 -16.21 -14.08 -31.15
CA LYS A 284 -17.45 -14.00 -31.93
C LYS A 284 -18.40 -13.00 -31.30
N GLN A 285 -18.69 -13.07 -30.01
CA GLN A 285 -19.60 -12.14 -29.34
C GLN A 285 -19.18 -10.68 -29.54
N VAL A 286 -17.90 -10.37 -29.32
CA VAL A 286 -17.39 -8.99 -29.52
C VAL A 286 -17.50 -8.57 -30.98
N LYS A 287 -17.22 -9.46 -31.94
CA LYS A 287 -17.40 -9.18 -33.37
C LYS A 287 -18.85 -8.86 -33.74
N HIS A 288 -19.84 -9.52 -33.12
CA HIS A 288 -21.26 -9.22 -33.34
C HIS A 288 -21.67 -7.82 -32.85
N THR A 289 -20.93 -7.26 -31.89
CA THR A 289 -21.13 -5.86 -31.42
C THR A 289 -20.48 -4.82 -32.34
N ASN A 290 -19.95 -5.21 -33.51
CA ASN A 290 -19.16 -4.34 -34.41
C ASN A 290 -17.91 -3.72 -33.76
N SER A 291 -17.39 -4.38 -32.72
CA SER A 291 -16.25 -3.92 -31.94
C SER A 291 -14.93 -4.46 -32.48
N VAL A 292 -13.84 -3.79 -32.15
CA VAL A 292 -12.47 -4.22 -32.48
C VAL A 292 -11.79 -4.71 -31.22
N LEU A 293 -11.18 -5.89 -31.31
CA LEU A 293 -10.40 -6.46 -30.22
C LEU A 293 -8.92 -6.08 -30.33
N ALA A 294 -8.36 -5.56 -29.25
CA ALA A 294 -6.94 -5.31 -29.08
C ALA A 294 -6.41 -6.12 -27.90
N VAL A 295 -5.92 -7.34 -28.19
CA VAL A 295 -5.39 -8.25 -27.18
C VAL A 295 -3.93 -7.90 -26.90
N ILE A 296 -3.61 -7.52 -25.66
CA ILE A 296 -2.25 -7.17 -25.25
C ILE A 296 -1.36 -8.42 -25.32
N PRO A 297 -0.16 -8.33 -25.93
CA PRO A 297 0.78 -9.44 -25.95
C PRO A 297 1.20 -9.86 -24.53
N GLY A 298 1.33 -11.17 -24.32
CA GLY A 298 1.74 -11.72 -23.03
C GLY A 298 3.05 -11.10 -22.51
N GLY A 299 3.05 -10.76 -21.21
CA GLY A 299 4.21 -10.15 -20.53
C GLY A 299 4.29 -8.62 -20.64
N LEU A 300 3.39 -7.96 -21.39
CA LEU A 300 3.40 -6.50 -21.57
C LEU A 300 2.30 -5.75 -20.82
N THR A 301 1.48 -6.42 -20.01
CA THR A 301 0.36 -5.80 -19.28
C THR A 301 0.79 -4.56 -18.50
N LYS A 302 1.93 -4.61 -17.82
CA LYS A 302 2.46 -3.47 -17.02
C LYS A 302 2.75 -2.20 -17.84
N GLU A 303 2.99 -2.36 -19.14
CA GLU A 303 3.37 -1.27 -20.06
C GLU A 303 2.22 -0.84 -20.98
N LEU A 304 1.26 -1.74 -21.24
CA LEU A 304 0.23 -1.57 -22.28
C LEU A 304 -1.21 -1.63 -21.77
N GLN A 305 -1.46 -2.03 -20.52
CA GLN A 305 -2.81 -2.10 -19.92
C GLN A 305 -3.07 -0.83 -19.11
N PRO A 306 -3.87 0.15 -19.59
CA PRO A 306 -4.16 1.39 -18.86
C PRO A 306 -4.55 1.18 -17.40
N LEU A 307 -5.39 0.18 -17.11
CA LEU A 307 -5.80 -0.12 -15.75
C LEU A 307 -4.61 -0.46 -14.85
N ASP A 308 -3.62 -1.21 -15.33
CA ASP A 308 -2.42 -1.55 -14.55
C ASP A 308 -1.38 -0.43 -14.46
N VAL A 309 -1.27 0.42 -15.49
CA VAL A 309 -0.30 1.55 -15.52
C VAL A 309 -0.56 2.56 -14.41
N GLY A 310 -1.83 2.86 -14.09
CA GLY A 310 -2.14 3.93 -13.13
C GLY A 310 -3.39 3.73 -12.27
N VAL A 311 -4.42 3.05 -12.76
CA VAL A 311 -5.75 3.05 -12.14
C VAL A 311 -5.85 2.04 -11.00
N ASN A 312 -5.43 0.79 -11.23
CA ASN A 312 -5.49 -0.31 -10.28
C ASN A 312 -4.74 -0.01 -8.98
N ARG A 313 -3.61 0.71 -9.06
CA ARG A 313 -2.86 1.14 -7.88
C ARG A 313 -3.67 2.12 -7.02
N ALA A 314 -4.28 3.12 -7.63
CA ALA A 314 -5.10 4.11 -6.92
C ALA A 314 -6.37 3.47 -6.33
N PHE A 315 -7.00 2.57 -7.08
CA PHE A 315 -8.16 1.79 -6.63
C PHE A 315 -7.84 0.94 -5.40
N LYS A 316 -6.76 0.13 -5.44
CA LYS A 316 -6.30 -0.68 -4.31
C LYS A 316 -5.96 0.16 -3.08
N ALA A 317 -5.40 1.36 -3.27
CA ALA A 317 -5.09 2.28 -2.16
C ALA A 317 -6.35 2.80 -1.46
N ARG A 318 -7.40 3.14 -2.23
CA ARG A 318 -8.69 3.56 -1.68
C ARG A 318 -9.42 2.43 -0.94
N LEU A 319 -9.47 1.24 -1.55
CA LEU A 319 -10.02 0.05 -0.89
C LEU A 319 -9.33 -0.25 0.44
N ARG A 320 -7.99 -0.14 0.46
CA ARG A 320 -7.21 -0.30 1.69
C ARG A 320 -7.63 0.72 2.74
N THR A 321 -7.75 1.99 2.38
CA THR A 321 -8.14 3.06 3.31
C THR A 321 -9.51 2.78 3.94
N ALA A 322 -10.50 2.34 3.13
CA ALA A 322 -11.83 1.98 3.62
C ALA A 322 -11.79 0.77 4.58
N TRP A 323 -11.01 -0.25 4.25
CA TRP A 323 -10.81 -1.41 5.13
C TRP A 323 -10.11 -1.04 6.43
N GLU A 324 -9.09 -0.18 6.39
CA GLU A 324 -8.36 0.30 7.57
C GLU A 324 -9.27 1.11 8.50
N GLN A 325 -10.14 1.95 7.92
CA GLN A 325 -11.14 2.71 8.66
C GLN A 325 -12.14 1.79 9.35
N TRP A 326 -12.70 0.83 8.62
CA TRP A 326 -13.64 -0.16 9.17
C TRP A 326 -13.02 -0.99 10.31
N MET A 327 -11.76 -1.37 10.17
CA MET A 327 -11.00 -2.04 11.23
C MET A 327 -10.78 -1.16 12.46
N THR A 328 -10.70 0.17 12.30
CA THR A 328 -10.42 1.12 13.38
C THR A 328 -11.66 1.55 14.15
N GLU A 329 -12.81 1.65 13.48
CA GLU A 329 -14.04 2.20 14.05
C GLU A 329 -14.92 1.17 14.78
N GLY A 330 -14.72 -0.14 14.57
CA GLY A 330 -15.53 -1.19 15.20
C GLY A 330 -14.85 -1.96 16.35
N GLU A 331 -15.64 -2.66 17.18
CA GLU A 331 -15.20 -3.79 18.00
C GLU A 331 -14.93 -5.04 17.13
N HIS A 332 -14.19 -4.86 16.04
CA HIS A 332 -13.92 -5.90 15.05
C HIS A 332 -12.45 -6.29 15.16
N THR A 333 -12.09 -6.82 16.32
CA THR A 333 -10.72 -7.19 16.64
C THR A 333 -10.50 -8.65 16.28
N PHE A 334 -11.14 -9.56 17.00
CA PHE A 334 -10.96 -11.00 16.81
C PHE A 334 -12.25 -11.78 17.15
N THR A 335 -12.45 -12.94 16.54
CA THR A 335 -13.42 -13.95 17.00
C THR A 335 -13.00 -14.45 18.39
N LYS A 336 -13.91 -15.13 19.10
CA LYS A 336 -13.57 -15.81 20.38
C LYS A 336 -12.36 -16.76 20.27
N THR A 337 -12.05 -17.22 19.06
CA THR A 337 -10.91 -18.07 18.70
C THR A 337 -9.66 -17.31 18.23
N GLY A 338 -9.63 -15.97 18.35
CA GLY A 338 -8.46 -15.15 17.98
C GLY A 338 -8.26 -14.91 16.48
N ARG A 339 -9.28 -15.13 15.62
CA ARG A 339 -9.21 -14.85 14.17
C ARG A 339 -9.79 -13.48 13.83
N GLN A 340 -9.23 -12.76 12.88
CA GLN A 340 -9.77 -11.47 12.46
C GLN A 340 -11.22 -11.63 11.93
N ARG A 341 -12.14 -10.75 12.34
CA ARG A 341 -13.52 -10.77 11.81
C ARG A 341 -13.50 -10.32 10.34
N ARG A 342 -14.19 -11.09 9.51
CA ARG A 342 -14.39 -10.81 8.08
C ARG A 342 -15.56 -9.83 7.90
N THR A 343 -15.42 -8.86 7.00
CA THR A 343 -16.53 -7.99 6.60
C THR A 343 -17.56 -8.73 5.72
N THR A 344 -18.79 -8.23 5.65
CA THR A 344 -19.88 -8.78 4.81
C THR A 344 -19.62 -8.57 3.32
N TYR A 345 -20.29 -9.31 2.44
CA TYR A 345 -20.17 -9.13 0.99
C TYR A 345 -20.68 -7.75 0.56
N ALA A 346 -21.82 -7.29 1.11
CA ALA A 346 -22.39 -5.98 0.84
C ALA A 346 -21.44 -4.82 1.18
N ASN A 347 -20.79 -4.86 2.35
CA ASN A 347 -19.81 -3.84 2.74
C ASN A 347 -18.60 -3.77 1.79
N ILE A 348 -18.08 -4.91 1.33
CA ILE A 348 -17.00 -4.91 0.33
C ILE A 348 -17.47 -4.32 -0.99
N CYS A 349 -18.66 -4.68 -1.47
CA CYS A 349 -19.25 -4.09 -2.67
C CYS A 349 -19.38 -2.57 -2.50
N LYS A 350 -19.78 -2.08 -1.32
CA LYS A 350 -19.86 -0.64 -1.03
C LYS A 350 -18.50 0.03 -1.11
N TRP A 351 -17.46 -0.59 -0.56
CA TRP A 351 -16.10 -0.06 -0.67
C TRP A 351 -15.60 -0.07 -2.10
N ILE A 352 -15.92 -1.08 -2.91
CA ILE A 352 -15.55 -1.16 -4.33
C ILE A 352 -16.20 -0.02 -5.10
N VAL A 353 -17.52 0.17 -4.97
CA VAL A 353 -18.24 1.26 -5.64
C VAL A 353 -17.63 2.61 -5.26
N ASN A 354 -17.43 2.86 -3.96
CA ASN A 354 -16.86 4.12 -3.48
C ASN A 354 -15.41 4.34 -3.94
N ALA A 355 -14.58 3.30 -3.89
CA ALA A 355 -13.19 3.36 -4.32
C ALA A 355 -13.09 3.62 -5.82
N TRP A 356 -13.96 2.99 -6.61
CA TRP A 356 -14.03 3.14 -8.05
C TRP A 356 -14.52 4.53 -8.45
N ALA A 357 -15.64 4.99 -7.86
CA ALA A 357 -16.17 6.34 -8.06
C ALA A 357 -15.14 7.42 -7.73
N GLY A 358 -14.35 7.21 -6.66
CA GLY A 358 -13.32 8.15 -6.23
C GLY A 358 -12.13 8.30 -7.19
N ILE A 359 -11.92 7.39 -8.16
CA ILE A 359 -10.83 7.54 -9.14
C ILE A 359 -11.12 8.74 -10.05
N SER A 360 -10.18 9.69 -10.09
CA SER A 360 -10.34 10.90 -10.90
C SER A 360 -10.32 10.59 -12.39
N VAL A 361 -11.11 11.34 -13.16
CA VAL A 361 -11.12 11.28 -14.64
C VAL A 361 -9.71 11.49 -15.18
N THR A 362 -8.95 12.45 -14.63
CA THR A 362 -7.57 12.72 -15.03
C THR A 362 -6.65 11.53 -14.84
N THR A 363 -6.82 10.74 -13.76
CA THR A 363 -6.05 9.51 -13.55
C THR A 363 -6.31 8.49 -14.66
N VAL A 364 -7.57 8.33 -15.06
CA VAL A 364 -7.96 7.41 -16.14
C VAL A 364 -7.41 7.90 -17.47
N VAL A 365 -7.69 9.15 -17.86
CA VAL A 365 -7.23 9.73 -19.15
C VAL A 365 -5.70 9.65 -19.28
N ARG A 366 -4.95 9.92 -18.21
CA ARG A 366 -3.47 9.80 -18.22
C ARG A 366 -2.99 8.37 -18.42
N ALA A 367 -3.76 7.37 -18.04
CA ALA A 367 -3.37 5.97 -18.22
C ALA A 367 -3.52 5.46 -19.66
N PHE A 368 -4.29 6.17 -20.50
CA PHE A 368 -4.46 5.89 -21.93
C PHE A 368 -3.49 6.68 -22.84
N ARG A 369 -2.74 7.64 -22.27
CA ARG A 369 -1.68 8.36 -22.98
C ARG A 369 -0.38 7.59 -22.91
#